data_AF-A0A397G6Z0-F1
#
_entry.id   AF-A0A397G6Z0-F1
#
_cell.length_a   1.000
_cell.length_b   1.000
_cell.length_c   1.000
_cell.angle_alpha   90.00
_cell.angle_beta   90.00
_cell.angle_gamma   90.00
#
_symmetry.space_group_name_H-M   'P 1'
#
loop_
_entity.id
_entity.type
_entity.pdbx_description
1 polymer ?
#
loop_
_entity_poly.entity_id
_entity_poly.type
_entity_poly.pdbx_seq_one_letter_code
_entity_poly.pdbx_strand_id
1 'polypeptide(L)'
;MAVLETQPAPQNAPESASAEPRKKLLGREFYESIGSPKYIVAPMAWRMLTRSFMPPDDPKPILAYSPMYHARLFREQPNVRWQHFQPTRAGLNKNDNSLYLDGNPAFDRPLFVQFCANDPDDFLEAARHVAPYCDAVDLNLGCPQGIARKGHYGAFLQEDWDLIYKLINRLHKELPIPVTAKFRIQESKEKTLEYAKMILSAGASIITLHGRTREQKGHNTGLADWSYIRYLRDNLPPETVIFANGNNLNHDDLERCLEATGADGVMSAEGNLSDPAIFSKPPPVGSEGRDYWRGRNGKGGYRIDAIFRRYLDIIYQYVLEVPVPERKPLYLPSDPKEPEQVSHTGSGEAEAEDGPPKKKQKRDKSKRPNSPSLGVMQGHLFQILRPMVSKHTNVRDALARSRPGDMAAFEHTLSLVEQAIKEGLDEYEQYPERFEEAPNADLKGSKATIAEYGRPWWVCQPHIRPLPEEAMENGALRPKKKELAEDDKAQKDGSSEQKVNSDSKLDPIEASTPCTAPPDRLVSG
;
A
#
# COMPACT_ATOMS: atom_id res chain seq x y z
N MET A 1 36.11 13.13 -30.65
CA MET A 1 37.09 13.43 -29.58
C MET A 1 36.32 13.53 -28.28
N ALA A 2 36.65 12.66 -27.34
CA ALA A 2 35.92 12.43 -26.10
C ALA A 2 36.16 13.55 -25.08
N VAL A 3 35.12 13.89 -24.33
CA VAL A 3 35.25 14.44 -22.98
C VAL A 3 34.40 13.55 -22.08
N LEU A 4 35.09 12.61 -21.42
CA LEU A 4 34.56 11.79 -20.34
C LEU A 4 34.45 12.68 -19.10
N GLU A 5 33.25 13.04 -18.69
CA GLU A 5 33.01 13.56 -17.34
C GLU A 5 33.06 12.39 -16.36
N THR A 6 34.07 12.44 -15.51
CA THR A 6 34.35 11.49 -14.43
C THR A 6 33.24 11.53 -13.39
N GLN A 7 32.55 10.39 -13.20
CA GLN A 7 31.68 10.16 -12.05
C GLN A 7 32.48 10.23 -10.74
N PRO A 8 31.91 10.74 -9.63
CA PRO A 8 32.60 10.77 -8.34
C PRO A 8 32.79 9.34 -7.82
N ALA A 9 33.97 9.09 -7.25
CA ALA A 9 34.39 7.80 -6.73
C ALA A 9 33.37 7.22 -5.71
N PRO A 10 33.17 5.89 -5.70
CA PRO A 10 32.32 5.25 -4.70
C PRO A 10 32.89 5.50 -3.32
N GLN A 11 32.08 6.07 -2.41
CA GLN A 11 32.42 6.14 -1.01
C GLN A 11 32.63 4.71 -0.50
N ASN A 12 33.87 4.44 -0.08
CA ASN A 12 34.33 3.14 0.39
C ASN A 12 33.37 2.53 1.41
N ALA A 13 33.00 1.27 1.19
CA ALA A 13 32.48 0.40 2.24
C ALA A 13 33.51 0.35 3.38
N PRO A 14 33.09 0.33 4.66
CA PRO A 14 34.06 0.25 5.74
C PRO A 14 34.63 -1.18 5.76
N GLU A 15 35.85 -1.32 5.26
CA GLU A 15 36.75 -2.38 5.69
C GLU A 15 36.99 -2.26 7.20
N SER A 16 37.14 -3.41 7.84
CA SER A 16 37.21 -3.61 9.29
C SER A 16 38.14 -2.63 10.01
N ALA A 17 37.57 -1.55 10.54
CA ALA A 17 38.19 -0.71 11.56
C ALA A 17 37.54 -1.04 12.89
N SER A 18 38.37 -1.25 13.92
CA SER A 18 38.00 -1.34 15.33
C SER A 18 37.16 -0.12 15.74
N ALA A 19 35.84 -0.20 15.57
CA ALA A 19 34.93 0.88 15.89
C ALA A 19 34.39 0.67 17.30
N GLU A 20 34.54 1.68 18.15
CA GLU A 20 33.72 1.77 19.36
C GLU A 20 32.24 1.52 19.00
N PRO A 21 31.48 0.84 19.86
CA PRO A 21 30.08 0.52 19.55
C PRO A 21 29.33 1.81 19.26
N ARG A 22 28.91 2.00 17.99
CA ARG A 22 28.09 3.15 17.58
C ARG A 22 26.90 3.27 18.52
N LYS A 23 26.70 4.45 19.13
CA LYS A 23 25.56 4.74 20.00
C LYS A 23 24.27 4.38 19.25
N LYS A 24 23.47 3.49 19.83
CA LYS A 24 22.11 3.20 19.35
C LYS A 24 21.25 4.44 19.59
N LEU A 25 20.94 5.18 18.54
CA LEU A 25 20.02 6.32 18.60
C LEU A 25 18.60 5.80 18.83
N LEU A 26 17.77 6.56 19.54
CA LEU A 26 16.40 6.18 19.89
C LEU A 26 15.47 7.39 19.72
N GLY A 27 14.16 7.15 19.66
CA GLY A 27 13.17 8.22 19.67
C GLY A 27 13.37 9.26 18.56
N ARG A 28 13.26 10.54 18.94
CA ARG A 28 13.50 11.69 18.05
C ARG A 28 14.90 11.68 17.43
N GLU A 29 15.95 11.44 18.22
CA GLU A 29 17.34 11.42 17.72
C GLU A 29 17.50 10.42 16.57
N PHE A 30 16.89 9.23 16.70
CA PHE A 30 16.89 8.24 15.63
C PHE A 30 16.12 8.73 14.39
N TYR A 31 14.92 9.26 14.59
CA TYR A 31 14.09 9.77 13.50
C TYR A 31 14.78 10.90 12.70
N GLU A 32 15.47 11.80 13.39
CA GLU A 32 16.26 12.86 12.77
C GLU A 32 17.47 12.31 12.02
N SER A 33 18.13 11.28 12.57
CA SER A 33 19.29 10.65 11.92
C SER A 33 18.97 9.98 10.58
N ILE A 34 17.70 9.61 10.34
CA ILE A 34 17.24 9.04 9.06
C ILE A 34 16.59 10.10 8.15
N GLY A 35 16.77 11.39 8.45
CA GLY A 35 16.31 12.51 7.62
C GLY A 35 14.88 12.99 7.90
N SER A 36 14.30 12.61 9.05
CA SER A 36 12.93 12.98 9.45
C SER A 36 11.89 12.76 8.34
N PRO A 37 11.76 11.53 7.82
CA PRO A 37 10.87 11.22 6.71
C PRO A 37 9.42 11.53 7.08
N LYS A 38 8.79 12.42 6.31
CA LYS A 38 7.36 12.75 6.45
C LYS A 38 6.44 11.74 5.75
N TYR A 39 6.94 11.10 4.70
CA TYR A 39 6.16 10.21 3.84
C TYR A 39 6.61 8.76 4.03
N ILE A 40 5.65 7.91 4.40
CA ILE A 40 5.91 6.52 4.75
C ILE A 40 5.12 5.55 3.86
N VAL A 41 5.83 4.68 3.16
CA VAL A 41 5.23 3.55 2.45
C VAL A 41 4.90 2.47 3.46
N ALA A 42 3.63 2.10 3.57
CA ALA A 42 3.21 1.00 4.43
C ALA A 42 3.84 -0.34 4.00
N PRO A 43 3.81 -1.38 4.85
CA PRO A 43 4.39 -2.70 4.57
C PRO A 43 3.99 -3.31 3.22
N MET A 44 4.80 -3.14 2.17
CA MET A 44 4.47 -3.51 0.78
C MET A 44 5.73 -3.86 -0.04
N ALA A 45 5.56 -4.64 -1.11
CA ALA A 45 6.69 -5.22 -1.86
C ALA A 45 7.27 -4.32 -2.98
N TRP A 46 6.55 -3.28 -3.41
CA TRP A 46 6.89 -2.43 -4.58
C TRP A 46 7.41 -1.04 -4.21
N ARG A 47 8.09 -0.92 -3.07
CA ARG A 47 8.58 0.36 -2.54
C ARG A 47 9.58 1.07 -3.46
N MET A 48 10.37 0.34 -4.26
CA MET A 48 11.28 0.96 -5.25
C MET A 48 10.51 1.72 -6.33
N LEU A 49 9.36 1.21 -6.76
CA LEU A 49 8.49 1.93 -7.70
C LEU A 49 8.03 3.26 -7.10
N THR A 50 7.59 3.25 -5.85
CA THR A 50 7.20 4.49 -5.15
C THR A 50 8.37 5.48 -5.04
N ARG A 51 9.56 5.01 -4.63
CA ARG A 51 10.77 5.84 -4.54
C ARG A 51 11.15 6.48 -5.87
N SER A 52 10.93 5.78 -6.98
CA SER A 52 11.31 6.28 -8.31
C SER A 52 10.54 7.51 -8.79
N PHE A 53 9.46 7.90 -8.11
CA PHE A 53 8.74 9.15 -8.37
C PHE A 53 9.27 10.34 -7.55
N MET A 54 10.16 10.09 -6.60
CA MET A 54 10.75 11.17 -5.82
C MET A 54 11.86 11.87 -6.62
N PRO A 55 11.96 13.21 -6.54
CA PRO A 55 13.08 13.92 -7.14
C PRO A 55 14.42 13.39 -6.59
N PRO A 56 15.44 13.20 -7.44
CA PRO A 56 16.77 12.76 -7.00
C PRO A 56 17.39 13.67 -5.94
N ASP A 57 17.05 14.96 -6.00
CA ASP A 57 17.55 15.99 -5.10
C ASP A 57 16.63 16.24 -3.88
N ASP A 58 15.60 15.42 -3.66
CA ASP A 58 14.75 15.57 -2.47
C ASP A 58 15.59 15.24 -1.22
N PRO A 59 15.85 16.22 -0.34
CA PRO A 59 16.67 16.01 0.85
C PRO A 59 15.99 15.09 1.88
N LYS A 60 14.69 14.81 1.73
CA LYS A 60 13.91 13.98 2.64
C LYS A 60 13.58 12.64 1.99
N PRO A 61 14.25 11.55 2.41
CA PRO A 61 13.98 10.27 1.80
C PRO A 61 12.60 9.76 2.23
N ILE A 62 11.90 9.07 1.33
CA ILE A 62 10.73 8.26 1.72
C ILE A 62 11.21 7.16 2.68
N LEU A 63 10.49 6.97 3.79
CA LEU A 63 10.65 5.76 4.60
C LEU A 63 9.76 4.67 4.03
N ALA A 64 10.30 3.47 3.86
CA ALA A 64 9.51 2.33 3.44
C ALA A 64 9.52 1.22 4.48
N TYR A 65 8.43 0.46 4.53
CA TYR A 65 8.34 -0.77 5.30
C TYR A 65 8.42 -1.97 4.36
N SER A 66 9.14 -3.02 4.77
CA SER A 66 9.05 -4.33 4.11
C SER A 66 7.63 -4.90 4.22
N PRO A 67 7.24 -5.88 3.38
CA PRO A 67 6.13 -6.75 3.72
C PRO A 67 6.29 -7.36 5.12
N MET A 68 5.18 -7.73 5.75
CA MET A 68 5.19 -8.36 7.06
C MET A 68 5.71 -9.80 6.95
N TYR A 69 6.79 -10.13 7.68
CA TYR A 69 7.38 -11.47 7.73
C TYR A 69 7.00 -12.22 9.01
N HIS A 70 6.76 -13.53 8.94
CA HIS A 70 6.53 -14.33 10.14
C HIS A 70 7.87 -14.70 10.80
N ALA A 71 8.14 -14.19 12.00
CA ALA A 71 9.44 -14.32 12.67
C ALA A 71 9.94 -15.77 12.75
N ARG A 72 9.13 -16.68 13.31
CA ARG A 72 9.48 -18.11 13.40
C ARG A 72 9.84 -18.74 12.05
N LEU A 73 9.02 -18.55 11.01
CA LEU A 73 9.30 -19.09 9.68
C LEU A 73 10.55 -18.46 9.06
N PHE A 74 10.76 -17.16 9.28
CA PHE A 74 11.94 -16.44 8.82
C PHE A 74 13.22 -16.96 9.48
N ARG A 75 13.18 -17.19 10.80
CA ARG A 75 14.28 -17.81 11.56
C ARG A 75 14.58 -19.23 11.05
N GLU A 76 13.57 -20.09 11.05
CA GLU A 76 13.74 -21.54 10.83
C GLU A 76 14.05 -21.91 9.37
N GLN A 77 13.52 -21.15 8.39
CA GLN A 77 13.49 -21.58 7.00
C GLN A 77 14.27 -20.60 6.10
N PRO A 78 15.53 -20.92 5.74
CA PRO A 78 16.31 -20.09 4.82
C PRO A 78 15.60 -19.82 3.48
N ASN A 79 14.86 -20.80 2.95
CA ASN A 79 14.10 -20.63 1.71
C ASN A 79 13.01 -19.56 1.83
N VAL A 80 12.33 -19.47 2.98
CA VAL A 80 11.35 -18.41 3.26
C VAL A 80 12.05 -17.06 3.28
N ARG A 81 13.22 -16.96 3.93
CA ARG A 81 14.01 -15.72 3.91
C ARG A 81 14.34 -15.28 2.49
N TRP A 82 14.92 -16.17 1.68
CA TRP A 82 15.32 -15.85 0.31
C TRP A 82 14.15 -15.51 -0.63
N GLN A 83 12.96 -16.03 -0.33
CA GLN A 83 11.74 -15.71 -1.07
C GLN A 83 11.15 -14.35 -0.74
N HIS A 84 11.58 -13.74 0.36
CA HIS A 84 10.93 -12.56 0.93
C HIS A 84 11.87 -11.36 1.13
N PHE A 85 13.17 -11.61 1.36
CA PHE A 85 14.17 -10.59 1.67
C PHE A 85 15.54 -11.01 1.09
N GLN A 86 16.02 -10.28 0.10
CA GLN A 86 17.23 -10.52 -0.68
C GLN A 86 18.23 -9.36 -0.52
N PRO A 87 18.85 -9.21 0.67
CA PRO A 87 19.78 -8.13 0.94
C PRO A 87 21.15 -8.34 0.25
N THR A 88 21.50 -9.59 -0.04
CA THR A 88 22.76 -9.96 -0.70
C THR A 88 22.52 -10.96 -1.81
N ARG A 89 23.49 -11.09 -2.71
CA ARG A 89 23.47 -12.07 -3.81
C ARG A 89 23.67 -13.52 -3.37
N ALA A 90 23.82 -13.78 -2.08
CA ALA A 90 24.07 -15.11 -1.52
C ALA A 90 22.94 -16.11 -1.83
N GLY A 91 21.72 -15.61 -2.04
CA GLY A 91 20.58 -16.41 -2.48
C GLY A 91 20.65 -16.89 -3.94
N LEU A 92 21.43 -16.21 -4.79
CA LEU A 92 21.68 -16.56 -6.20
C LEU A 92 22.98 -17.36 -6.33
N ASN A 93 24.04 -16.87 -5.70
CA ASN A 93 25.35 -17.51 -5.63
C ASN A 93 25.85 -17.45 -4.19
N LYS A 94 25.96 -18.60 -3.53
CA LYS A 94 26.34 -18.69 -2.10
C LYS A 94 27.69 -18.05 -1.75
N ASN A 95 28.56 -17.85 -2.74
CA ASN A 95 29.87 -17.24 -2.56
C ASN A 95 29.87 -15.72 -2.79
N ASP A 96 28.73 -15.15 -3.15
CA ASP A 96 28.59 -13.72 -3.43
C ASP A 96 27.78 -13.03 -2.33
N ASN A 97 28.48 -12.33 -1.45
CA ASN A 97 27.86 -11.54 -0.37
C ASN A 97 27.68 -10.07 -0.74
N SER A 98 27.83 -9.70 -2.01
CA SER A 98 27.59 -8.32 -2.45
C SER A 98 26.14 -7.91 -2.18
N LEU A 99 25.96 -6.64 -1.81
CA LEU A 99 24.65 -6.05 -1.57
C LEU A 99 23.79 -6.12 -2.84
N TYR A 100 22.51 -6.43 -2.66
CA TYR A 100 21.59 -6.66 -3.76
C TYR A 100 20.38 -5.73 -3.72
N LEU A 101 19.18 -6.21 -3.37
CA LEU A 101 17.94 -5.45 -3.48
C LEU A 101 17.49 -4.88 -2.13
N ASP A 102 17.06 -5.76 -1.24
CA ASP A 102 16.36 -5.34 -0.03
C ASP A 102 17.32 -4.70 0.98
N GLY A 103 17.10 -3.44 1.33
CA GLY A 103 17.95 -2.72 2.27
C GLY A 103 19.26 -2.22 1.67
N ASN A 104 19.40 -2.23 0.34
CA ASN A 104 20.57 -1.68 -0.33
C ASN A 104 20.71 -0.17 0.01
N PRO A 105 21.83 0.27 0.61
CA PRO A 105 22.03 1.68 0.99
C PRO A 105 21.94 2.67 -0.17
N ALA A 106 22.18 2.23 -1.42
CA ALA A 106 22.18 3.12 -2.58
C ALA A 106 20.76 3.57 -2.99
N PHE A 107 19.73 2.76 -2.76
CA PHE A 107 18.40 3.04 -3.31
C PHE A 107 17.20 2.53 -2.48
N ASP A 108 17.43 1.75 -1.42
CA ASP A 108 16.36 1.15 -0.62
C ASP A 108 16.47 1.46 0.88
N ARG A 109 17.07 2.61 1.23
CA ARG A 109 17.07 3.15 2.60
C ARG A 109 16.49 4.57 2.64
N PRO A 110 15.82 4.98 3.74
CA PRO A 110 15.62 4.23 4.98
C PRO A 110 14.53 3.17 4.87
N LEU A 111 14.75 2.02 5.51
CA LEU A 111 13.88 0.84 5.47
C LEU A 111 13.62 0.29 6.88
N PHE A 112 12.36 0.10 7.23
CA PHE A 112 11.96 -0.66 8.41
C PHE A 112 11.50 -2.06 8.01
N VAL A 113 12.07 -3.09 8.63
CA VAL A 113 11.67 -4.48 8.35
C VAL A 113 10.65 -4.93 9.37
N GLN A 114 9.43 -5.24 8.91
CA GLN A 114 8.31 -5.57 9.76
C GLN A 114 8.13 -7.08 9.94
N PHE A 115 7.95 -7.51 11.19
CA PHE A 115 7.61 -8.88 11.53
C PHE A 115 6.26 -9.00 12.24
N CYS A 116 5.64 -10.18 12.10
CA CYS A 116 4.72 -10.69 13.09
C CYS A 116 5.41 -11.79 13.90
N ALA A 117 5.22 -11.74 15.22
CA ALA A 117 5.83 -12.65 16.18
C ALA A 117 4.93 -12.80 17.40
N ASN A 118 5.12 -13.89 18.13
CA ASN A 118 4.48 -14.15 19.43
C ASN A 118 5.41 -14.90 20.39
N ASP A 119 6.69 -15.02 20.03
CA ASP A 119 7.76 -15.56 20.86
C ASP A 119 8.97 -14.61 20.77
N PRO A 120 9.51 -14.10 21.90
CA PRO A 120 10.63 -13.15 21.90
C PRO A 120 11.93 -13.67 21.30
N ASP A 121 12.24 -14.96 21.43
CA ASP A 121 13.49 -15.53 20.92
C ASP A 121 13.41 -15.75 19.41
N ASP A 122 12.28 -16.26 18.90
CA ASP A 122 12.00 -16.31 17.46
C ASP A 122 12.10 -14.92 16.82
N PHE A 123 11.56 -13.90 17.50
CA PHE A 123 11.58 -12.54 17.00
C PHE A 123 13.00 -11.98 16.94
N LEU A 124 13.79 -12.16 18.01
CA LEU A 124 15.16 -11.68 18.08
C LEU A 124 16.06 -12.33 17.02
N GLU A 125 15.98 -13.65 16.87
CA GLU A 125 16.79 -14.38 15.90
C GLU A 125 16.42 -14.01 14.44
N ALA A 126 15.13 -13.85 14.15
CA ALA A 126 14.68 -13.37 12.85
C ALA A 126 15.19 -11.93 12.58
N ALA A 127 15.14 -11.06 13.58
CA ALA A 127 15.59 -9.68 13.49
C ALA A 127 17.11 -9.55 13.27
N ARG A 128 17.92 -10.42 13.88
CA ARG A 128 19.39 -10.47 13.67
C ARG A 128 19.78 -10.68 12.20
N HIS A 129 18.96 -11.40 11.42
CA HIS A 129 19.22 -11.60 10.00
C HIS A 129 19.05 -10.33 9.14
N VAL A 130 18.20 -9.40 9.57
CA VAL A 130 17.87 -8.20 8.77
C VAL A 130 18.53 -6.93 9.30
N ALA A 131 18.94 -6.91 10.57
CA ALA A 131 19.50 -5.73 11.24
C ALA A 131 20.67 -5.03 10.51
N PRO A 132 21.58 -5.73 9.82
CA PRO A 132 22.63 -5.05 9.03
C PRO A 132 22.09 -4.28 7.82
N TYR A 133 20.89 -4.61 7.34
CA TYR A 133 20.33 -4.17 6.07
C TYR A 133 19.09 -3.29 6.25
N CYS A 134 18.76 -2.86 7.47
CA CYS A 134 17.64 -1.97 7.73
C CYS A 134 17.96 -0.93 8.81
N ASP A 135 17.10 0.08 8.93
CA ASP A 135 17.25 1.17 9.88
C ASP A 135 16.52 0.89 11.19
N ALA A 136 15.45 0.10 11.14
CA ALA A 136 14.77 -0.42 12.33
C ALA A 136 14.08 -1.77 12.03
N VAL A 137 13.76 -2.48 13.11
CA VAL A 137 12.85 -3.63 13.07
C VAL A 137 11.50 -3.22 13.66
N ASP A 138 10.41 -3.52 12.95
CA ASP A 138 9.06 -3.16 13.37
C ASP A 138 8.25 -4.38 13.81
N LEU A 139 7.54 -4.26 14.93
CA LEU A 139 6.56 -5.26 15.37
C LEU A 139 5.16 -4.89 14.85
N ASN A 140 4.57 -5.78 14.06
CA ASN A 140 3.19 -5.67 13.64
C ASN A 140 2.23 -6.08 14.78
N LEU A 141 1.47 -5.11 15.27
CA LEU A 141 0.38 -5.27 16.25
C LEU A 141 -0.98 -4.88 15.64
N GLY A 142 -1.07 -4.83 14.30
CA GLY A 142 -2.20 -4.23 13.60
C GLY A 142 -2.89 -5.14 12.58
N CYS A 143 -2.30 -6.27 12.17
CA CYS A 143 -2.89 -7.16 11.18
C CYS A 143 -4.14 -7.86 11.75
N PRO A 144 -5.34 -7.65 11.19
CA PRO A 144 -6.56 -8.23 11.73
C PRO A 144 -7.03 -9.47 10.94
N GLN A 145 -6.18 -10.01 10.05
CA GLN A 145 -6.55 -11.09 9.15
C GLN A 145 -6.73 -12.43 9.89
N GLY A 146 -7.47 -13.36 9.28
CA GLY A 146 -7.73 -14.68 9.88
C GLY A 146 -6.46 -15.49 10.15
N ILE A 147 -5.41 -15.32 9.32
CA ILE A 147 -4.10 -15.97 9.55
C ILE A 147 -3.44 -15.47 10.84
N ALA A 148 -3.57 -14.17 11.14
CA ALA A 148 -3.05 -13.56 12.36
C ALA A 148 -3.81 -14.04 13.60
N ARG A 149 -5.12 -14.23 13.47
CA ARG A 149 -5.93 -14.86 14.53
C ARG A 149 -5.46 -16.28 14.83
N LYS A 150 -5.27 -17.10 13.79
CA LYS A 150 -4.87 -18.49 13.92
C LYS A 150 -3.45 -18.64 14.48
N GLY A 151 -2.53 -17.77 14.06
CA GLY A 151 -1.15 -17.76 14.53
C GLY A 151 -0.93 -16.95 15.81
N HIS A 152 -1.96 -16.34 16.37
CA HIS A 152 -1.90 -15.48 17.56
C HIS A 152 -0.80 -14.40 17.47
N TYR A 153 -0.88 -13.55 16.45
CA TYR A 153 -0.01 -12.40 16.25
C TYR A 153 -0.80 -11.20 15.70
N GLY A 154 -0.15 -10.05 15.47
CA GLY A 154 -0.81 -8.88 14.91
C GLY A 154 -1.81 -8.27 15.89
N ALA A 155 -3.00 -7.90 15.42
CA ALA A 155 -4.04 -7.29 16.26
C ALA A 155 -4.64 -8.25 17.31
N PHE A 156 -4.27 -9.53 17.30
CA PHE A 156 -4.72 -10.52 18.29
C PHE A 156 -3.78 -10.67 19.48
N LEU A 157 -2.72 -9.84 19.54
CA LEU A 157 -1.88 -9.67 20.72
C LEU A 157 -2.32 -8.49 21.58
N GLN A 158 -3.23 -7.63 21.10
CA GLN A 158 -3.54 -6.35 21.76
C GLN A 158 -4.08 -6.51 23.19
N GLU A 159 -4.59 -7.68 23.55
CA GLU A 159 -5.03 -8.03 24.90
C GLU A 159 -3.89 -8.57 25.81
N ASP A 160 -2.75 -8.99 25.24
CA ASP A 160 -1.60 -9.57 25.96
C ASP A 160 -0.43 -8.57 26.03
N TRP A 161 -0.56 -7.61 26.94
CA TRP A 161 0.42 -6.50 27.07
C TRP A 161 1.78 -6.98 27.59
N ASP A 162 1.80 -8.01 28.43
CA ASP A 162 3.04 -8.58 28.95
C ASP A 162 3.86 -9.23 27.83
N LEU A 163 3.22 -10.00 26.94
CA LEU A 163 3.90 -10.56 25.79
C LEU A 163 4.40 -9.46 24.84
N ILE A 164 3.60 -8.44 24.55
CA ILE A 164 4.03 -7.32 23.70
C ILE A 164 5.25 -6.62 24.30
N TYR A 165 5.23 -6.35 25.61
CA TYR A 165 6.35 -5.76 26.32
C TYR A 165 7.60 -6.62 26.16
N LYS A 166 7.49 -7.94 26.39
CA LYS A 166 8.62 -8.88 26.25
C LYS A 166 9.17 -8.91 24.82
N LEU A 167 8.31 -8.94 23.81
CA LEU A 167 8.71 -8.92 22.39
C LEU A 167 9.53 -7.66 22.07
N ILE A 168 9.01 -6.47 22.40
CA ILE A 168 9.68 -5.21 22.08
C ILE A 168 10.95 -5.03 22.93
N ASN A 169 10.88 -5.29 24.23
CA ASN A 169 11.98 -5.06 25.16
C ASN A 169 13.19 -5.96 24.90
N ARG A 170 12.95 -7.21 24.49
CA ARG A 170 14.00 -8.14 24.10
C ARG A 170 14.82 -7.59 22.94
N LEU A 171 14.17 -7.19 21.85
CA LEU A 171 14.86 -6.61 20.69
C LEU A 171 15.48 -5.25 21.01
N HIS A 172 14.80 -4.42 21.80
CA HIS A 172 15.33 -3.12 22.21
C HIS A 172 16.67 -3.25 22.93
N LYS A 173 16.81 -4.25 23.83
CA LYS A 173 18.05 -4.49 24.59
C LYS A 173 19.17 -5.12 23.76
N GLU A 174 18.83 -5.93 22.75
CA GLU A 174 19.83 -6.80 22.09
C GLU A 174 20.14 -6.48 20.64
N LEU A 175 19.28 -5.73 19.94
CA LEU A 175 19.60 -5.29 18.58
C LEU A 175 20.44 -4.01 18.62
N PRO A 176 21.43 -3.88 17.71
CA PRO A 176 22.19 -2.64 17.56
C PRO A 176 21.36 -1.50 16.94
N ILE A 177 20.23 -1.83 16.32
CA ILE A 177 19.30 -0.88 15.69
C ILE A 177 17.99 -0.74 16.47
N PRO A 178 17.25 0.37 16.29
CA PRO A 178 15.98 0.61 16.97
C PRO A 178 14.88 -0.40 16.63
N VAL A 179 13.90 -0.45 17.53
CA VAL A 179 12.66 -1.22 17.36
C VAL A 179 11.50 -0.24 17.27
N THR A 180 10.55 -0.48 16.38
CA THR A 180 9.32 0.31 16.24
C THR A 180 8.09 -0.58 16.35
N ALA A 181 6.91 -0.01 16.51
CA ALA A 181 5.68 -0.79 16.53
C ALA A 181 4.54 -0.09 15.77
N LYS A 182 3.79 -0.89 15.01
CA LYS A 182 2.59 -0.44 14.30
C LYS A 182 1.34 -1.12 14.87
N PHE A 183 0.39 -0.34 15.36
CA PHE A 183 -0.83 -0.84 16.00
C PHE A 183 -2.11 -0.12 15.54
N ARG A 184 -3.24 -0.51 16.14
CA ARG A 184 -4.59 0.00 15.87
C ARG A 184 -5.18 0.64 17.12
N ILE A 185 -6.13 1.56 16.94
CA ILE A 185 -6.88 2.16 18.05
C ILE A 185 -7.61 1.09 18.87
N GLN A 186 -7.72 1.34 20.17
CA GLN A 186 -8.50 0.54 21.13
C GLN A 186 -9.92 1.11 21.26
N GLU A 187 -10.73 0.57 22.18
CA GLU A 187 -12.12 0.99 22.35
C GLU A 187 -12.31 2.46 22.79
N SER A 188 -11.28 3.08 23.38
CA SER A 188 -11.28 4.48 23.78
C SER A 188 -9.93 5.14 23.53
N LYS A 189 -9.94 6.48 23.52
CA LYS A 189 -8.71 7.30 23.36
C LYS A 189 -7.76 7.10 24.53
N GLU A 190 -8.30 7.02 25.74
CA GLU A 190 -7.57 6.82 27.00
C GLU A 190 -6.85 5.47 26.99
N LYS A 191 -7.55 4.38 26.62
CA LYS A 191 -6.92 3.06 26.55
C LYS A 191 -5.92 2.96 25.41
N THR A 192 -6.18 3.63 24.29
CA THR A 192 -5.20 3.74 23.19
C THR A 192 -3.92 4.44 23.68
N LEU A 193 -4.05 5.46 24.52
CA LEU A 193 -2.91 6.17 25.13
C LEU A 193 -2.15 5.29 26.13
N GLU A 194 -2.83 4.55 27.01
CA GLU A 194 -2.20 3.59 27.92
C GLU A 194 -1.42 2.52 27.16
N TYR A 195 -2.02 1.98 26.09
CA TYR A 195 -1.39 0.99 25.24
C TYR A 195 -0.15 1.56 24.52
N ALA A 196 -0.23 2.79 24.01
CA ALA A 196 0.91 3.49 23.42
C ALA A 196 2.04 3.71 24.44
N LYS A 197 1.72 4.11 25.67
CA LYS A 197 2.69 4.29 26.76
C LYS A 197 3.39 2.97 27.12
N MET A 198 2.66 1.86 27.14
CA MET A 198 3.24 0.52 27.36
C MET A 198 4.21 0.14 26.24
N ILE A 199 3.84 0.35 24.98
CA ILE A 199 4.71 0.08 23.81
C ILE A 199 5.99 0.91 23.87
N LEU A 200 5.88 2.20 24.22
CA LEU A 200 7.03 3.10 24.37
C LEU A 200 7.91 2.69 25.55
N SER A 201 7.33 2.33 26.70
CA SER A 201 8.10 1.89 27.88
C SER A 201 8.81 0.55 27.68
N ALA A 202 8.31 -0.28 26.76
CA ALA A 202 9.01 -1.49 26.33
C ALA A 202 10.28 -1.19 25.51
N GLY A 203 10.39 0.01 24.92
CA GLY A 203 11.57 0.48 24.19
C GLY A 203 11.35 0.75 22.69
N ALA A 204 10.10 0.82 22.24
CA ALA A 204 9.80 1.25 20.88
C ALA A 204 10.23 2.71 20.67
N SER A 205 11.01 2.96 19.63
CA SER A 205 11.53 4.30 19.30
C SER A 205 10.53 5.15 18.51
N ILE A 206 9.69 4.51 17.69
CA ILE A 206 8.65 5.17 16.90
C ILE A 206 7.39 4.32 16.99
N ILE A 207 6.24 4.99 17.08
CA ILE A 207 4.93 4.36 17.02
C ILE A 207 4.17 4.75 15.76
N THR A 208 3.53 3.79 15.11
CA THR A 208 2.62 4.02 13.99
C THR A 208 1.20 3.63 14.40
N LEU A 209 0.27 4.60 14.41
CA LEU A 209 -1.12 4.34 14.76
C LEU A 209 -2.01 4.31 13.52
N HIS A 210 -2.68 3.18 13.31
CA HIS A 210 -3.79 3.11 12.38
C HIS A 210 -5.09 3.51 13.09
N GLY A 211 -5.78 4.54 12.58
CA GLY A 211 -7.04 5.07 13.14
C GLY A 211 -8.26 4.14 13.04
N ARG A 212 -8.09 2.83 12.86
CA ARG A 212 -9.19 1.86 12.78
C ARG A 212 -9.00 0.76 13.81
N THR A 213 -10.09 0.28 14.40
CA THR A 213 -10.09 -0.87 15.30
C THR A 213 -9.75 -2.16 14.54
N ARG A 214 -9.53 -3.26 15.26
CA ARG A 214 -9.29 -4.59 14.66
C ARG A 214 -10.50 -5.09 13.87
N GLU A 215 -11.70 -4.76 14.30
CA GLU A 215 -12.98 -5.18 13.75
C GLU A 215 -13.28 -4.46 12.42
N GLN A 216 -12.73 -3.26 12.25
CA GLN A 216 -12.81 -2.46 11.03
C GLN A 216 -11.92 -3.02 9.90
N LYS A 217 -12.40 -4.08 9.26
CA LYS A 217 -11.71 -4.79 8.17
C LYS A 217 -12.67 -5.34 7.11
N GLY A 218 -12.14 -5.61 5.91
CA GLY A 218 -12.92 -6.19 4.82
C GLY A 218 -14.04 -5.25 4.40
N HIS A 219 -15.27 -5.75 4.35
CA HIS A 219 -16.43 -4.90 4.05
C HIS A 219 -16.72 -3.89 5.16
N ASN A 220 -16.36 -4.18 6.41
CA ASN A 220 -16.57 -3.28 7.55
C ASN A 220 -15.40 -2.32 7.77
N THR A 221 -14.62 -2.00 6.72
CA THR A 221 -13.41 -1.18 6.86
C THR A 221 -13.73 0.19 7.48
N GLY A 222 -14.80 0.85 7.03
CA GLY A 222 -15.20 2.18 7.53
C GLY A 222 -14.09 3.22 7.45
N LEU A 223 -14.29 4.34 8.15
CA LEU A 223 -13.34 5.45 8.18
C LEU A 223 -12.35 5.31 9.34
N ALA A 224 -11.13 5.78 9.11
CA ALA A 224 -10.12 5.90 10.14
C ALA A 224 -10.36 7.19 10.92
N ASP A 225 -10.38 7.07 12.25
CA ASP A 225 -10.54 8.19 13.16
C ASP A 225 -9.17 8.79 13.50
N TRP A 226 -8.85 9.90 12.84
CA TRP A 226 -7.62 10.67 13.09
C TRP A 226 -7.60 11.37 14.45
N SER A 227 -8.76 11.55 15.10
CA SER A 227 -8.82 12.21 16.41
C SER A 227 -8.16 11.40 17.52
N TYR A 228 -8.02 10.07 17.35
CA TYR A 228 -7.22 9.24 18.24
C TYR A 228 -5.72 9.52 18.12
N ILE A 229 -5.23 9.76 16.90
CA ILE A 229 -3.83 10.08 16.65
C ILE A 229 -3.50 11.46 17.24
N ARG A 230 -4.39 12.44 17.01
CA ARG A 230 -4.32 13.77 17.65
C ARG A 230 -4.27 13.67 19.17
N TYR A 231 -5.17 12.87 19.76
CA TYR A 231 -5.19 12.65 21.20
C TYR A 231 -3.88 12.05 21.73
N LEU A 232 -3.28 11.09 21.03
CA LEU A 232 -1.95 10.59 21.41
C LEU A 232 -0.89 11.69 21.34
N ARG A 233 -0.90 12.50 20.27
CA ARG A 233 0.06 13.59 20.11
C ARG A 233 -0.06 14.62 21.24
N ASP A 234 -1.27 14.96 21.68
CA ASP A 234 -1.51 15.90 22.78
C ASP A 234 -1.07 15.38 24.16
N ASN A 235 -1.08 14.07 24.37
CA ASN A 235 -0.90 13.47 25.70
C ASN A 235 0.40 12.66 25.88
N LEU A 236 1.23 12.58 24.84
CA LEU A 236 2.57 11.99 24.88
C LEU A 236 3.65 13.08 24.86
N PRO A 237 4.86 12.84 25.43
CA PRO A 237 5.96 13.79 25.39
C PRO A 237 6.22 14.31 23.97
N PRO A 238 6.46 15.62 23.77
CA PRO A 238 6.63 16.22 22.43
C PRO A 238 7.65 15.49 21.54
N GLU A 239 8.73 14.98 22.14
CA GLU A 239 9.80 14.25 21.46
C GLU A 239 9.37 12.90 20.88
N THR A 240 8.28 12.28 21.38
CA THR A 240 7.76 11.01 20.86
C THR A 240 7.46 11.14 19.38
N VAL A 241 7.98 10.22 18.56
CA VAL A 241 7.73 10.22 17.11
C VAL A 241 6.49 9.38 16.80
N ILE A 242 5.53 9.98 16.10
CA ILE A 242 4.26 9.33 15.75
C ILE A 242 4.07 9.35 14.23
N PHE A 243 3.77 8.19 13.65
CA PHE A 243 3.30 8.08 12.26
C PHE A 243 1.79 7.82 12.21
N ALA A 244 1.08 8.65 11.45
CA ALA A 244 -0.35 8.54 11.21
C ALA A 244 -0.65 7.55 10.07
N ASN A 245 -1.69 6.72 10.22
CA ASN A 245 -2.12 5.80 9.17
C ASN A 245 -3.64 5.61 9.12
N GLY A 246 -4.18 5.50 7.91
CA GLY A 246 -5.59 5.23 7.63
C GLY A 246 -6.24 6.35 6.83
N ASN A 247 -7.00 5.99 5.80
CA ASN A 247 -7.69 6.93 4.89
C ASN A 247 -6.79 7.93 4.12
N ASN A 248 -5.49 7.66 3.98
CA ASN A 248 -4.58 8.42 3.10
C ASN A 248 -4.59 7.81 1.69
N LEU A 249 -5.51 8.25 0.84
CA LEU A 249 -5.79 7.65 -0.47
C LEU A 249 -5.15 8.40 -1.62
N ASN A 250 -4.98 9.72 -1.51
CA ASN A 250 -4.33 10.57 -2.51
C ASN A 250 -3.22 11.45 -1.92
N HIS A 251 -2.62 12.31 -2.76
CA HIS A 251 -1.61 13.26 -2.34
C HIS A 251 -2.14 14.32 -1.36
N ASP A 252 -3.33 14.87 -1.63
CA ASP A 252 -3.90 15.97 -0.83
C ASP A 252 -4.32 15.52 0.59
N ASP A 253 -4.61 14.24 0.79
CA ASP A 253 -4.89 13.61 2.08
C ASP A 253 -3.67 13.65 3.00
N LEU A 254 -2.47 13.65 2.44
CA LEU A 254 -1.23 13.54 3.21
C LEU A 254 -1.04 14.75 4.12
N GLU A 255 -1.17 15.97 3.59
CA GLU A 255 -1.02 17.19 4.37
C GLU A 255 -2.21 17.36 5.33
N ARG A 256 -3.45 17.11 4.87
CA ARG A 256 -4.63 17.15 5.75
C ARG A 256 -4.48 16.21 6.95
N CYS A 257 -3.96 15.00 6.74
CA CYS A 257 -3.70 14.05 7.81
C CYS A 257 -2.65 14.57 8.79
N LEU A 258 -1.54 15.12 8.30
CA LEU A 258 -0.50 15.70 9.14
C LEU A 258 -1.03 16.89 9.95
N GLU A 259 -1.78 17.80 9.34
CA GLU A 259 -2.40 18.94 10.01
C GLU A 259 -3.39 18.51 11.09
N ALA A 260 -4.32 17.59 10.76
CA ALA A 260 -5.35 17.14 11.69
C ALA A 260 -4.79 16.35 12.88
N THR A 261 -3.71 15.59 12.66
CA THR A 261 -3.14 14.69 13.69
C THR A 261 -1.98 15.31 14.45
N GLY A 262 -1.24 16.24 13.85
CA GLY A 262 0.06 16.70 14.32
C GLY A 262 1.13 15.60 14.39
N ALA A 263 0.95 14.51 13.64
CA ALA A 263 1.93 13.44 13.54
C ALA A 263 3.19 13.91 12.80
N ASP A 264 4.32 13.24 13.05
CA ASP A 264 5.60 13.55 12.41
C ASP A 264 5.67 13.06 10.96
N GLY A 265 4.91 12.00 10.67
CA GLY A 265 4.85 11.42 9.35
C GLY A 265 3.51 10.76 9.08
N VAL A 266 3.22 10.59 7.79
CA VAL A 266 1.98 10.03 7.28
C VAL A 266 2.26 8.81 6.41
N MET A 267 1.59 7.71 6.73
CA MET A 267 1.73 6.43 6.05
C MET A 267 0.54 6.16 5.14
N SER A 268 0.83 5.83 3.87
CA SER A 268 -0.17 5.32 2.91
C SER A 268 0.05 3.85 2.58
N ALA A 269 -1.04 3.10 2.52
CA ALA A 269 -1.09 1.69 2.12
C ALA A 269 -1.88 1.52 0.83
N GLU A 270 -3.21 1.55 0.93
CA GLU A 270 -4.12 1.32 -0.21
C GLU A 270 -3.98 2.42 -1.29
N GLY A 271 -3.79 3.68 -0.88
CA GLY A 271 -3.50 4.77 -1.82
C GLY A 271 -2.25 4.48 -2.65
N ASN A 272 -1.12 4.20 -2.00
CA ASN A 272 0.14 3.85 -2.70
C ASN A 272 0.07 2.54 -3.53
N LEU A 273 -0.78 1.58 -3.14
CA LEU A 273 -0.98 0.37 -3.93
C LEU A 273 -1.62 0.66 -5.29
N SER A 274 -2.52 1.64 -5.36
CA SER A 274 -3.25 2.01 -6.58
C SER A 274 -2.62 3.17 -7.34
N ASP A 275 -1.95 4.07 -6.62
CA ASP A 275 -1.17 5.18 -7.17
C ASP A 275 0.22 5.19 -6.52
N PRO A 276 1.21 4.50 -7.12
CA PRO A 276 2.59 4.49 -6.61
C PRO A 276 3.25 5.88 -6.54
N ALA A 277 2.68 6.89 -7.21
CA ALA A 277 3.20 8.26 -7.20
C ALA A 277 2.54 9.15 -6.14
N ILE A 278 1.73 8.58 -5.22
CA ILE A 278 0.96 9.34 -4.21
C ILE A 278 1.78 10.36 -3.41
N PHE A 279 3.06 10.10 -3.15
CA PHE A 279 3.94 11.00 -2.39
C PHE A 279 4.63 12.06 -3.27
N SER A 280 4.62 11.89 -4.59
CA SER A 280 5.17 12.85 -5.53
C SER A 280 4.27 14.06 -5.63
N LYS A 281 4.87 15.25 -5.65
CA LYS A 281 4.17 16.45 -6.06
C LYS A 281 3.85 16.37 -7.56
N PRO A 282 2.75 16.99 -8.01
CA PRO A 282 2.55 17.26 -9.43
C PRO A 282 3.75 18.02 -10.02
N PRO A 283 4.17 17.70 -11.25
CA PRO A 283 5.16 18.53 -11.94
C PRO A 283 4.62 19.96 -12.12
N PRO A 284 5.49 20.98 -12.24
CA PRO A 284 5.07 22.34 -12.57
C PRO A 284 4.24 22.35 -13.86
N VAL A 285 3.30 23.30 -13.95
CA VAL A 285 2.46 23.47 -15.14
C VAL A 285 3.36 23.75 -16.36
N GLY A 286 3.17 22.98 -17.44
CA GLY A 286 3.97 23.04 -18.66
C GLY A 286 5.24 22.18 -18.64
N SER A 287 5.51 21.49 -17.52
CA SER A 287 6.65 20.57 -17.35
C SER A 287 6.18 19.12 -17.10
N GLU A 288 4.96 18.78 -17.50
CA GLU A 288 4.35 17.46 -17.27
C GLU A 288 5.09 16.31 -17.99
N GLY A 289 5.77 16.63 -19.08
CA GLY A 289 6.36 15.63 -19.97
C GLY A 289 5.29 14.75 -20.61
N ARG A 290 5.61 13.47 -20.85
CA ARG A 290 4.68 12.48 -21.42
C ARG A 290 4.02 11.60 -20.36
N ASP A 291 4.54 11.62 -19.14
CA ASP A 291 4.19 10.71 -18.05
C ASP A 291 2.98 11.18 -17.24
N TYR A 292 2.81 12.50 -17.13
CA TYR A 292 1.80 13.12 -16.29
C TYR A 292 0.69 13.75 -17.15
N TRP A 293 -0.56 13.42 -16.84
CA TRP A 293 -1.72 14.06 -17.45
C TRP A 293 -2.23 15.19 -16.55
N ARG A 294 -2.54 16.34 -17.16
CA ARG A 294 -3.21 17.46 -16.51
C ARG A 294 -4.44 17.87 -17.32
N GLY A 295 -5.60 17.83 -16.67
CA GLY A 295 -6.86 18.29 -17.23
C GLY A 295 -6.94 19.81 -17.28
N ARG A 296 -7.92 20.33 -18.01
CA ARG A 296 -8.21 21.77 -18.15
C ARG A 296 -8.74 22.36 -16.85
N ASN A 297 -9.33 21.53 -16.00
CA ASN A 297 -9.72 21.87 -14.63
C ASN A 297 -8.54 21.91 -13.63
N GLY A 298 -7.31 21.68 -14.09
CA GLY A 298 -6.08 21.71 -13.28
C GLY A 298 -5.78 20.41 -12.51
N LYS A 299 -6.73 19.49 -12.43
CA LYS A 299 -6.51 18.16 -11.84
C LYS A 299 -5.54 17.36 -12.71
N GLY A 300 -4.81 16.44 -12.11
CA GLY A 300 -3.90 15.61 -12.86
C GLY A 300 -3.46 14.37 -12.10
N GLY A 301 -2.64 13.58 -12.76
CA GLY A 301 -2.01 12.41 -12.18
C GLY A 301 -1.10 11.73 -13.20
N TYR A 302 -0.26 10.82 -12.72
CA TYR A 302 0.56 9.99 -13.60
C TYR A 302 -0.31 9.03 -14.39
N ARG A 303 0.01 8.89 -15.68
CA ARG A 303 -0.66 7.94 -16.57
C ARG A 303 -0.28 6.51 -16.22
N ILE A 304 -1.23 5.62 -16.38
CA ILE A 304 -1.08 4.21 -16.06
C ILE A 304 0.03 3.54 -16.89
N ASP A 305 0.15 3.85 -18.17
CA ASP A 305 1.24 3.35 -19.04
C ASP A 305 2.62 3.83 -18.59
N ALA A 306 2.74 5.09 -18.17
CA ALA A 306 3.99 5.64 -17.63
C ALA A 306 4.43 4.90 -16.36
N ILE A 307 3.51 4.66 -15.42
CA ILE A 307 3.81 3.88 -14.21
C ILE A 307 4.18 2.44 -14.56
N PHE A 308 3.47 1.83 -15.51
CA PHE A 308 3.74 0.45 -15.91
C PHE A 308 5.12 0.32 -16.59
N ARG A 309 5.48 1.22 -17.52
CA ARG A 309 6.84 1.30 -18.09
C ARG A 309 7.90 1.38 -17.00
N ARG A 310 7.76 2.35 -16.10
CA ARG A 310 8.69 2.57 -14.98
C ARG A 310 8.83 1.33 -14.10
N TYR A 311 7.74 0.62 -13.87
CA TYR A 311 7.76 -0.65 -13.13
C TYR A 311 8.58 -1.71 -13.87
N LEU A 312 8.35 -1.91 -15.17
CA LEU A 312 9.14 -2.86 -15.95
C LEU A 312 10.62 -2.48 -15.99
N ASP A 313 10.94 -1.19 -16.15
CA ASP A 313 12.31 -0.69 -16.19
C ASP A 313 13.05 -0.99 -14.88
N ILE A 314 12.40 -0.82 -13.73
CA ILE A 314 12.95 -1.21 -12.43
C ILE A 314 13.23 -2.71 -12.38
N ILE A 315 12.33 -3.55 -12.91
CA ILE A 315 12.53 -4.99 -12.95
C ILE A 315 13.72 -5.37 -13.84
N TYR A 316 13.83 -4.79 -15.04
CA TYR A 316 14.98 -5.05 -15.92
C TYR A 316 16.30 -4.59 -15.28
N GLN A 317 16.33 -3.37 -14.77
CA GLN A 317 17.55 -2.75 -14.26
C GLN A 317 18.04 -3.40 -12.98
N TYR A 318 17.15 -3.61 -11.99
CA TYR A 318 17.57 -3.99 -10.64
C TYR A 318 17.36 -5.47 -10.34
N VAL A 319 16.33 -6.10 -10.91
CA VAL A 319 15.97 -7.51 -10.58
C VAL A 319 16.56 -8.49 -11.59
N LEU A 320 16.56 -8.15 -12.87
CA LEU A 320 17.10 -8.99 -13.94
C LEU A 320 18.52 -8.59 -14.33
N GLU A 321 18.93 -7.36 -14.02
CA GLU A 321 20.23 -6.77 -14.36
C GLU A 321 20.56 -6.88 -15.86
N VAL A 322 19.55 -6.65 -16.70
CA VAL A 322 19.68 -6.61 -18.17
C VAL A 322 19.25 -5.25 -18.72
N PRO A 323 19.72 -4.86 -19.91
CA PRO A 323 19.32 -3.59 -20.52
C PRO A 323 17.80 -3.48 -20.67
N VAL A 324 17.27 -2.29 -20.38
CA VAL A 324 15.87 -1.95 -20.63
C VAL A 324 15.60 -2.00 -22.13
N PRO A 325 14.53 -2.66 -22.60
CA PRO A 325 14.17 -2.67 -24.01
C PRO A 325 13.90 -1.26 -24.54
N GLU A 326 14.35 -0.97 -25.76
CA GLU A 326 14.00 0.28 -26.43
C GLU A 326 12.50 0.32 -26.75
N ARG A 327 11.83 1.43 -26.39
CA ARG A 327 10.39 1.65 -26.65
C ARG A 327 10.20 3.01 -27.32
N LYS A 328 9.17 3.13 -28.17
CA LYS A 328 8.74 4.44 -28.69
C LYS A 328 8.37 5.37 -27.51
N PRO A 329 8.52 6.70 -27.63
CA PRO A 329 8.01 7.64 -26.64
C PRO A 329 6.52 7.41 -26.35
N LEU A 330 6.08 7.66 -25.12
CA LEU A 330 4.67 7.59 -24.75
C LEU A 330 3.85 8.54 -25.63
N TYR A 331 2.76 8.05 -26.21
CA TYR A 331 1.94 8.82 -27.16
C TYR A 331 1.40 10.13 -26.54
N LEU A 332 1.45 11.21 -27.31
CA LEU A 332 0.71 12.44 -27.07
C LEU A 332 -0.14 12.79 -28.30
N PRO A 333 -1.37 13.33 -28.13
CA PRO A 333 -2.18 13.81 -29.25
C PRO A 333 -1.51 14.91 -30.10
N SER A 334 -0.54 15.62 -29.53
CA SER A 334 0.27 16.63 -30.24
C SER A 334 1.39 16.04 -31.09
N ASP A 335 1.63 14.74 -31.04
CA ASP A 335 2.64 14.08 -31.86
C ASP A 335 2.25 14.14 -33.36
N PRO A 336 3.23 14.19 -34.29
CA PRO A 336 2.94 14.12 -35.70
C PRO A 336 2.17 12.84 -36.02
N LYS A 337 1.06 12.96 -36.75
CA LYS A 337 0.31 11.79 -37.22
C LYS A 337 1.24 10.93 -38.08
N GLU A 338 1.64 9.77 -37.57
CA GLU A 338 2.32 8.76 -38.39
C GLU A 338 1.39 8.45 -39.58
N PRO A 339 1.90 8.40 -40.83
CA PRO A 339 1.08 8.01 -41.96
C PRO A 339 0.49 6.64 -41.65
N GLU A 340 -0.83 6.50 -41.79
CA GLU A 340 -1.50 5.21 -41.62
C GLU A 340 -0.79 4.17 -42.48
N GLN A 341 -0.03 3.28 -41.85
CA GLN A 341 0.38 2.07 -42.51
C GLN A 341 -0.90 1.30 -42.75
N VAL A 342 -1.37 1.33 -44.01
CA VAL A 342 -2.35 0.41 -44.53
C VAL A 342 -1.77 -0.99 -44.29
N SER A 343 -2.12 -1.59 -43.17
CA SER A 343 -1.89 -3.00 -42.96
C SER A 343 -2.78 -3.69 -43.98
N HIS A 344 -2.16 -4.20 -45.04
CA HIS A 344 -2.78 -5.26 -45.80
C HIS A 344 -3.17 -6.34 -44.79
N THR A 345 -4.47 -6.48 -44.57
CA THR A 345 -5.08 -7.66 -43.98
C THR A 345 -4.79 -8.81 -44.92
N GLY A 346 -3.59 -9.36 -44.82
CA GLY A 346 -3.32 -10.73 -45.22
C GLY A 346 -4.26 -11.58 -44.39
N SER A 347 -5.20 -12.24 -45.08
CA SER A 347 -6.08 -13.26 -44.55
C SER A 347 -5.24 -14.41 -43.98
N GLY A 348 -4.75 -14.24 -42.76
CA GLY A 348 -4.35 -15.33 -41.89
C GLY A 348 -5.60 -15.78 -41.15
N GLU A 349 -6.10 -16.95 -41.51
CA GLU A 349 -7.23 -17.61 -40.86
C GLU A 349 -7.03 -17.62 -39.34
N ALA A 350 -7.84 -16.82 -38.64
CA ALA A 350 -8.02 -16.97 -37.21
C ALA A 350 -8.90 -18.21 -36.99
N GLU A 351 -8.28 -19.34 -36.66
CA GLU A 351 -9.02 -20.48 -36.12
C GLU A 351 -9.70 -20.06 -34.80
N ALA A 352 -10.99 -19.76 -34.90
CA ALA A 352 -11.87 -19.65 -33.76
C ALA A 352 -12.13 -21.06 -33.21
N GLU A 353 -11.42 -21.48 -32.16
CA GLU A 353 -11.85 -22.60 -31.32
C GLU A 353 -13.05 -22.14 -30.46
N ASP A 354 -14.25 -22.12 -31.04
CA ASP A 354 -15.49 -22.16 -30.28
C ASP A 354 -15.85 -23.64 -30.06
N GLY A 355 -15.36 -24.20 -28.97
CA GLY A 355 -15.61 -25.58 -28.56
C GLY A 355 -16.01 -25.64 -27.08
N PRO A 356 -16.90 -26.56 -26.68
CA PRO A 356 -17.33 -26.70 -25.28
C PRO A 356 -16.13 -26.97 -24.37
N PRO A 357 -16.18 -26.59 -23.07
CA PRO A 357 -15.00 -26.53 -22.21
C PRO A 357 -14.28 -27.89 -22.15
N LYS A 358 -13.14 -27.98 -22.85
CA LYS A 358 -12.31 -29.19 -22.86
C LYS A 358 -11.70 -29.38 -21.47
N LYS A 359 -11.78 -30.61 -20.96
CA LYS A 359 -11.24 -31.06 -19.65
C LYS A 359 -9.83 -30.52 -19.43
N LYS A 360 -9.60 -29.93 -18.23
CA LYS A 360 -8.32 -29.40 -17.72
C LYS A 360 -7.12 -30.21 -18.24
N GLN A 361 -6.47 -29.70 -19.29
CA GLN A 361 -5.15 -30.18 -19.67
C GLN A 361 -4.17 -29.89 -18.54
N LYS A 362 -3.32 -30.88 -18.25
CA LYS A 362 -2.34 -30.84 -17.17
C LYS A 362 -1.32 -29.76 -17.50
N ARG A 363 -1.50 -28.57 -16.90
CA ARG A 363 -0.62 -27.40 -17.06
C ARG A 363 0.83 -27.78 -16.81
N ASP A 364 1.68 -27.46 -17.76
CA ASP A 364 3.13 -27.64 -17.63
C ASP A 364 3.66 -26.77 -16.48
N LYS A 365 4.28 -27.41 -15.49
CA LYS A 365 4.75 -26.76 -14.27
C LYS A 365 6.11 -26.13 -14.54
N SER A 366 6.16 -25.05 -15.32
CA SER A 366 7.32 -24.17 -15.30
C SER A 366 7.53 -23.70 -13.86
N LYS A 367 8.70 -23.99 -13.25
CA LYS A 367 9.02 -23.54 -11.89
C LYS A 367 8.82 -22.02 -11.83
N ARG A 368 7.96 -21.56 -10.92
CA ARG A 368 7.80 -20.12 -10.67
C ARG A 368 9.18 -19.54 -10.30
N PRO A 369 9.56 -18.38 -10.82
CA PRO A 369 10.80 -17.73 -10.42
C PRO A 369 10.81 -17.51 -8.91
N ASN A 370 11.94 -17.83 -8.27
CA ASN A 370 12.15 -17.66 -6.84
C ASN A 370 12.58 -16.22 -6.54
N SER A 371 11.74 -15.24 -6.89
CA SER A 371 11.99 -13.82 -6.71
C SER A 371 10.80 -13.14 -6.01
N PRO A 372 11.02 -12.43 -4.89
CA PRO A 372 9.98 -11.65 -4.23
C PRO A 372 9.35 -10.60 -5.16
N SER A 373 10.16 -9.99 -6.02
CA SER A 373 9.73 -8.93 -6.94
C SER A 373 8.90 -9.47 -8.10
N LEU A 374 9.34 -10.56 -8.75
CA LEU A 374 8.64 -11.11 -9.92
C LEU A 374 7.32 -11.81 -9.53
N GLY A 375 7.27 -12.42 -8.34
CA GLY A 375 6.10 -13.18 -7.87
C GLY A 375 4.85 -12.33 -7.64
N VAL A 376 5.02 -11.05 -7.29
CA VAL A 376 3.93 -10.15 -6.91
C VAL A 376 3.48 -9.20 -8.02
N MET A 377 4.30 -9.06 -9.08
CA MET A 377 4.12 -8.06 -10.13
C MET A 377 2.75 -8.14 -10.81
N GLN A 378 2.31 -9.35 -11.19
CA GLN A 378 0.98 -9.54 -11.80
C GLN A 378 -0.14 -9.02 -10.90
N GLY A 379 -0.10 -9.36 -9.60
CA GLY A 379 -1.13 -8.97 -8.64
C GLY A 379 -1.15 -7.46 -8.40
N HIS A 380 0.01 -6.81 -8.37
CA HIS A 380 0.11 -5.37 -8.22
C HIS A 380 -0.34 -4.62 -9.48
N LEU A 381 0.02 -5.11 -10.68
CA LEU A 381 -0.46 -4.53 -11.94
C LEU A 381 -1.98 -4.58 -12.07
N PHE A 382 -2.65 -5.64 -11.57
CA PHE A 382 -4.11 -5.66 -11.50
C PHE A 382 -4.69 -4.52 -10.62
N GLN A 383 -3.94 -4.06 -9.61
CA GLN A 383 -4.38 -2.95 -8.77
C GLN A 383 -4.19 -1.60 -9.46
N ILE A 384 -3.04 -1.39 -10.12
CA ILE A 384 -2.75 -0.17 -10.89
C ILE A 384 -3.72 -0.05 -12.07
N LEU A 385 -3.93 -1.14 -12.81
CA LEU A 385 -4.77 -1.20 -14.02
C LEU A 385 -6.26 -1.33 -13.72
N ARG A 386 -6.66 -1.34 -12.44
CA ARG A 386 -8.05 -1.53 -12.03
C ARG A 386 -9.05 -0.60 -12.76
N PRO A 387 -8.78 0.70 -12.97
CA PRO A 387 -9.73 1.59 -13.64
C PRO A 387 -10.01 1.22 -15.10
N MET A 388 -9.12 0.47 -15.76
CA MET A 388 -9.22 0.15 -17.18
C MET A 388 -9.59 -1.31 -17.48
N VAL A 389 -9.22 -2.27 -16.63
CA VAL A 389 -9.43 -3.72 -16.90
C VAL A 389 -10.91 -4.14 -16.95
N SER A 390 -11.83 -3.32 -16.45
CA SER A 390 -13.27 -3.54 -16.60
C SER A 390 -13.79 -3.17 -18.00
N LYS A 391 -13.13 -2.22 -18.67
CA LYS A 391 -13.49 -1.72 -20.01
C LYS A 391 -12.67 -2.40 -21.12
N HIS A 392 -11.38 -2.60 -20.88
CA HIS A 392 -10.42 -3.19 -21.82
C HIS A 392 -10.17 -4.66 -21.44
N THR A 393 -11.09 -5.54 -21.84
CA THR A 393 -11.02 -6.97 -21.50
C THR A 393 -9.82 -7.69 -22.12
N ASN A 394 -9.34 -7.23 -23.28
CA ASN A 394 -8.10 -7.70 -23.91
C ASN A 394 -6.88 -7.49 -23.00
N VAL A 395 -6.74 -6.31 -22.37
CA VAL A 395 -5.67 -6.00 -21.39
C VAL A 395 -5.79 -6.90 -20.17
N ARG A 396 -7.01 -7.03 -19.62
CA ARG A 396 -7.28 -7.90 -18.47
C ARG A 396 -6.86 -9.34 -18.74
N ASP A 397 -7.23 -9.86 -19.91
CA ASP A 397 -6.99 -11.26 -20.28
C ASP A 397 -5.50 -11.51 -20.58
N ALA A 398 -4.80 -10.55 -21.20
CA ALA A 398 -3.35 -10.60 -21.38
C ALA A 398 -2.60 -10.59 -20.03
N LEU A 399 -2.97 -9.69 -19.11
CA LEU A 399 -2.38 -9.63 -17.78
C LEU A 399 -2.65 -10.92 -16.99
N ALA A 400 -3.86 -11.48 -17.07
CA ALA A 400 -4.23 -12.73 -16.40
C ALA A 400 -3.39 -13.93 -16.89
N ARG A 401 -2.98 -13.92 -18.16
CA ARG A 401 -2.13 -14.97 -18.76
C ARG A 401 -0.64 -14.77 -18.47
N SER A 402 -0.20 -13.54 -18.19
CA SER A 402 1.19 -13.22 -17.86
C SER A 402 1.66 -13.95 -16.61
N ARG A 403 2.77 -14.69 -16.71
CA ARG A 403 3.33 -15.46 -15.58
C ARG A 403 4.44 -14.67 -14.89
N PRO A 404 4.66 -14.84 -13.58
CA PRO A 404 5.83 -14.28 -12.90
C PRO A 404 7.12 -14.56 -13.68
N GLY A 405 7.89 -13.50 -13.98
CA GLY A 405 9.14 -13.56 -14.74
C GLY A 405 9.01 -13.66 -16.26
N ASP A 406 7.79 -13.78 -16.82
CA ASP A 406 7.55 -13.77 -18.26
C ASP A 406 7.49 -12.33 -18.78
N MET A 407 8.66 -11.70 -18.90
CA MET A 407 8.76 -10.28 -19.25
C MET A 407 8.17 -9.98 -20.63
N ALA A 408 8.27 -10.90 -21.59
CA ALA A 408 7.66 -10.74 -22.91
C ALA A 408 6.14 -10.62 -22.83
N ALA A 409 5.48 -11.42 -21.98
CA ALA A 409 4.04 -11.30 -21.75
C ALA A 409 3.66 -9.96 -21.09
N PHE A 410 4.49 -9.45 -20.17
CA PHE A 410 4.26 -8.15 -19.55
C PHE A 410 4.47 -6.98 -20.54
N GLU A 411 5.47 -7.03 -21.42
CA GLU A 411 5.66 -6.04 -22.50
C GLU A 411 4.48 -6.05 -23.47
N HIS A 412 3.99 -7.23 -23.84
CA HIS A 412 2.80 -7.33 -24.67
C HIS A 412 1.58 -6.70 -23.97
N THR A 413 1.40 -6.97 -22.68
CA THR A 413 0.33 -6.33 -21.89
C THR A 413 0.50 -4.81 -21.86
N LEU A 414 1.73 -4.31 -21.69
CA LEU A 414 2.04 -2.89 -21.74
C LEU A 414 1.65 -2.28 -23.11
N SER A 415 1.96 -2.94 -24.23
CA SER A 415 1.56 -2.45 -25.55
C SER A 415 0.05 -2.31 -25.73
N LEU A 416 -0.73 -3.21 -25.14
CA LEU A 416 -2.20 -3.13 -25.15
C LEU A 416 -2.71 -1.98 -24.27
N VAL A 417 -2.04 -1.73 -23.14
CA VAL A 417 -2.32 -0.59 -22.27
C VAL A 417 -2.04 0.71 -23.01
N GLU A 418 -0.88 0.85 -23.65
CA GLU A 418 -0.51 2.05 -24.41
C GLU A 418 -1.47 2.33 -25.57
N GLN A 419 -1.91 1.30 -26.29
CA GLN A 419 -2.91 1.43 -27.34
C GLN A 419 -4.26 1.94 -26.80
N ALA A 420 -4.73 1.36 -25.69
CA ALA A 420 -5.98 1.81 -25.06
C ALA A 420 -5.86 3.27 -24.56
N ILE A 421 -4.73 3.64 -23.96
CA ILE A 421 -4.52 5.00 -23.44
C ILE A 421 -4.41 6.01 -24.58
N LYS A 422 -3.80 5.64 -25.72
CA LYS A 422 -3.82 6.45 -26.94
C LYS A 422 -5.26 6.79 -27.36
N GLU A 423 -6.12 5.79 -27.46
CA GLU A 423 -7.54 5.99 -27.80
C GLU A 423 -8.25 6.89 -26.79
N GLY A 424 -7.98 6.71 -25.49
CA GLY A 424 -8.53 7.56 -24.43
C GLY A 424 -8.06 9.02 -24.49
N LEU A 425 -6.78 9.26 -24.80
CA LEU A 425 -6.24 10.61 -24.97
C LEU A 425 -6.82 11.32 -26.20
N ASP A 426 -6.98 10.60 -27.31
CA ASP A 426 -7.61 11.14 -28.52
C ASP A 426 -9.09 11.47 -28.26
N GLU A 427 -9.81 10.61 -27.53
CA GLU A 427 -11.21 10.88 -27.13
C GLU A 427 -11.29 12.10 -26.20
N TYR A 428 -10.36 12.26 -25.27
CA TYR A 428 -10.31 13.43 -24.37
C TYR A 428 -10.10 14.75 -25.11
N GLU A 429 -9.23 14.77 -26.12
CA GLU A 429 -9.03 15.98 -26.92
C GLU A 429 -10.26 16.33 -27.76
N GLN A 430 -10.97 15.31 -28.26
CA GLN A 430 -12.17 15.50 -29.07
C GLN A 430 -13.41 15.86 -28.23
N TYR A 431 -13.57 15.24 -27.05
CA TYR A 431 -14.75 15.31 -26.18
C TYR A 431 -14.38 15.50 -24.70
N PRO A 432 -13.68 16.61 -24.37
CA PRO A 432 -13.19 16.90 -23.02
C PRO A 432 -14.30 16.95 -21.96
N GLU A 433 -15.50 17.40 -22.36
CA GLU A 433 -16.67 17.49 -21.49
C GLU A 433 -17.11 16.14 -20.92
N ARG A 434 -16.80 15.01 -21.60
CA ARG A 434 -17.11 13.65 -21.10
C ARG A 434 -16.26 13.23 -19.90
N PHE A 435 -15.15 13.92 -19.66
CA PHE A 435 -14.16 13.57 -18.64
C PHE A 435 -14.11 14.58 -17.49
N GLU A 436 -14.52 15.82 -17.75
CA GLU A 436 -14.40 16.94 -16.79
C GLU A 436 -15.77 17.45 -16.30
N GLU A 437 -16.77 16.57 -16.20
CA GLU A 437 -18.06 16.92 -15.62
C GLU A 437 -17.91 17.34 -14.15
N ALA A 438 -18.67 18.36 -13.74
CA ALA A 438 -18.72 18.77 -12.34
C ALA A 438 -19.31 17.63 -11.50
N PRO A 439 -18.77 17.37 -10.28
CA PRO A 439 -19.32 16.33 -9.41
C PRO A 439 -20.80 16.59 -9.13
N ASN A 440 -21.64 15.58 -9.33
CA ASN A 440 -23.05 15.68 -8.96
C ASN A 440 -23.17 15.78 -7.43
N ALA A 441 -23.74 16.90 -6.95
CA ALA A 441 -23.90 17.20 -5.53
C ALA A 441 -24.80 16.21 -4.77
N ASP A 442 -25.61 15.43 -5.49
CA ASP A 442 -26.49 14.41 -4.91
C ASP A 442 -25.77 13.08 -4.62
N LEU A 443 -24.54 12.90 -5.13
CA LEU A 443 -23.77 11.71 -4.85
C LEU A 443 -23.38 11.64 -3.37
N LYS A 444 -23.40 10.42 -2.82
CA LYS A 444 -22.98 10.12 -1.45
C LYS A 444 -21.96 8.98 -1.44
N GLY A 445 -21.30 8.81 -0.30
CA GLY A 445 -20.38 7.72 -0.05
C GLY A 445 -19.27 7.62 -1.10
N SER A 446 -18.97 6.40 -1.56
CA SER A 446 -17.84 6.17 -2.46
C SER A 446 -18.01 6.83 -3.83
N LYS A 447 -19.25 6.97 -4.31
CA LYS A 447 -19.54 7.61 -5.61
C LYS A 447 -19.20 9.10 -5.58
N ALA A 448 -19.51 9.78 -4.47
CA ALA A 448 -19.16 11.19 -4.27
C ALA A 448 -17.65 11.37 -4.28
N THR A 449 -16.93 10.53 -3.53
CA THR A 449 -15.47 10.56 -3.48
C THR A 449 -14.87 10.33 -4.88
N ILE A 450 -15.34 9.32 -5.63
CA ILE A 450 -14.87 9.06 -7.01
C ILE A 450 -15.08 10.28 -7.91
N ALA A 451 -16.26 10.91 -7.84
CA ALA A 451 -16.57 12.09 -8.63
C ALA A 451 -15.70 13.31 -8.25
N GLU A 452 -15.43 13.49 -6.96
CA GLU A 452 -14.53 14.55 -6.46
C GLU A 452 -13.12 14.41 -7.03
N TYR A 453 -12.60 13.19 -7.13
CA TYR A 453 -11.32 12.94 -7.79
C TYR A 453 -11.33 13.29 -9.28
N GLY A 454 -12.39 12.90 -10.00
CA GLY A 454 -12.65 13.33 -11.37
C GLY A 454 -11.46 13.16 -12.32
N ARG A 455 -10.83 11.98 -12.29
CA ARG A 455 -9.71 11.63 -13.19
C ARG A 455 -10.17 10.64 -14.28
N PRO A 456 -9.68 10.77 -15.52
CA PRO A 456 -9.91 9.76 -16.54
C PRO A 456 -9.38 8.39 -16.15
N TRP A 457 -9.94 7.34 -16.76
CA TRP A 457 -9.62 5.95 -16.42
C TRP A 457 -8.17 5.55 -16.75
N TRP A 458 -7.48 6.27 -17.65
CA TRP A 458 -6.07 6.02 -18.00
C TRP A 458 -5.07 6.67 -17.05
N VAL A 459 -5.55 7.43 -16.07
CA VAL A 459 -4.72 8.06 -15.03
C VAL A 459 -4.82 7.21 -13.77
N CYS A 460 -3.72 7.09 -13.01
CA CYS A 460 -3.77 6.39 -11.73
C CYS A 460 -4.76 7.04 -10.77
N GLN A 461 -5.55 6.19 -10.11
CA GLN A 461 -6.64 6.59 -9.24
C GLN A 461 -6.50 5.93 -7.88
N PRO A 462 -6.89 6.60 -6.79
CA PRO A 462 -6.97 5.97 -5.48
C PRO A 462 -7.98 4.82 -5.50
N HIS A 463 -7.68 3.74 -4.76
CA HIS A 463 -8.71 2.74 -4.52
C HIS A 463 -9.68 3.23 -3.44
N ILE A 464 -10.87 3.63 -3.90
CA ILE A 464 -12.00 3.96 -3.04
C ILE A 464 -12.84 2.68 -2.87
N ARG A 465 -13.08 2.29 -1.61
CA ARG A 465 -13.95 1.16 -1.30
C ARG A 465 -15.40 1.64 -1.17
N PRO A 466 -16.36 0.93 -1.78
CA PRO A 466 -17.76 1.18 -1.51
C PRO A 466 -18.08 0.93 -0.04
N LEU A 467 -19.01 1.71 0.50
CA LEU A 467 -19.59 1.46 1.82
C LEU A 467 -20.27 0.07 1.83
N PRO A 468 -20.44 -0.57 3.00
CA PRO A 468 -21.09 -1.89 3.07
C PRO A 468 -22.45 -1.93 2.36
N GLU A 469 -23.27 -0.90 2.55
CA GLU A 469 -24.58 -0.74 1.92
C GLU A 469 -24.45 -0.70 0.39
N GLU A 470 -23.59 0.18 -0.13
CA GLU A 470 -23.29 0.28 -1.56
C GLU A 470 -22.71 -1.04 -2.13
N ALA A 471 -21.92 -1.76 -1.34
CA ALA A 471 -21.34 -3.03 -1.76
C ALA A 471 -22.41 -4.15 -1.83
N MET A 472 -23.40 -4.12 -0.95
CA MET A 472 -24.56 -5.03 -0.99
C MET A 472 -25.45 -4.71 -2.20
N GLU A 473 -25.76 -3.44 -2.44
CA GLU A 473 -26.56 -2.99 -3.59
C GLU A 473 -25.94 -3.43 -4.93
N ASN A 474 -24.61 -3.31 -5.05
CA ASN A 474 -23.89 -3.69 -6.26
C ASN A 474 -23.58 -5.21 -6.34
N GLY A 475 -24.09 -6.02 -5.40
CA GLY A 475 -23.90 -7.47 -5.36
C GLY A 475 -22.46 -7.93 -5.05
N ALA A 476 -21.57 -7.01 -4.69
CA ALA A 476 -20.19 -7.27 -4.30
C ALA A 476 -20.09 -7.86 -2.88
N LEU A 477 -21.14 -7.67 -2.06
CA LEU A 477 -21.31 -8.28 -0.75
C LEU A 477 -22.62 -9.06 -0.71
N ARG A 478 -22.57 -10.30 -0.20
CA ARG A 478 -23.76 -11.10 0.09
C ARG A 478 -23.91 -11.22 1.62
N PRO A 479 -25.13 -11.11 2.18
CA PRO A 479 -25.35 -11.31 3.60
C PRO A 479 -24.88 -12.70 4.01
N LYS A 480 -24.32 -12.83 5.23
CA LYS A 480 -23.89 -14.14 5.71
C LYS A 480 -25.13 -15.02 5.91
N LYS A 481 -25.04 -16.32 5.61
CA LYS A 481 -26.11 -17.31 5.87
C LYS A 481 -26.69 -17.26 7.30
N LYS A 482 -25.92 -16.75 8.26
CA LYS A 482 -26.35 -16.60 9.66
C LYS A 482 -27.25 -15.38 9.88
N GLU A 483 -26.99 -14.27 9.20
CA GLU A 483 -27.85 -13.07 9.21
C GLU A 483 -29.15 -13.35 8.46
N LEU A 484 -29.09 -14.05 7.32
CA LEU A 484 -30.29 -14.54 6.62
C LEU A 484 -31.15 -15.46 7.50
N ALA A 485 -30.53 -16.27 8.36
CA ALA A 485 -31.24 -17.16 9.27
C ALA A 485 -31.80 -16.44 10.52
N GLU A 486 -31.18 -15.32 10.93
CA GLU A 486 -31.67 -14.46 12.00
C GLU A 486 -32.80 -13.55 11.50
N ASP A 487 -32.72 -13.05 10.26
CA ASP A 487 -33.81 -12.33 9.58
C ASP A 487 -34.98 -13.26 9.25
N ASP A 488 -34.74 -14.49 8.77
CA ASP A 488 -35.79 -15.50 8.57
C ASP A 488 -36.45 -15.92 9.89
N LYS A 489 -35.73 -15.85 11.01
CA LYS A 489 -36.31 -16.06 12.34
C LYS A 489 -37.10 -14.85 12.82
N ALA A 490 -36.58 -13.64 12.64
CA ALA A 490 -37.27 -12.40 13.00
C ALA A 490 -38.56 -12.19 12.18
N GLN A 491 -38.57 -12.58 10.90
CA GLN A 491 -39.77 -12.56 10.06
C GLN A 491 -40.77 -13.66 10.40
N LYS A 492 -40.31 -14.83 10.89
CA LYS A 492 -41.20 -15.91 11.37
C LYS A 492 -41.78 -15.63 12.77
N ASP A 493 -41.04 -14.94 13.63
CA ASP A 493 -41.49 -14.59 14.98
C ASP A 493 -42.36 -13.31 14.96
N GLY A 494 -42.26 -12.47 13.92
CA GLY A 494 -43.11 -11.29 13.69
C GLY A 494 -44.52 -11.58 13.13
N SER A 495 -44.86 -12.83 12.81
CA SER A 495 -46.16 -13.23 12.26
C SER A 495 -46.96 -14.16 13.17
N SER A 496 -46.99 -13.88 14.47
CA SER A 496 -47.97 -14.47 15.39
C SER A 496 -48.82 -13.36 16.01
N GLU A 497 -50.12 -13.54 15.89
CA GLU A 497 -51.18 -12.55 16.11
C GLU A 497 -51.21 -11.96 17.52
N GLN A 498 -51.56 -10.68 17.54
CA GLN A 498 -52.11 -9.96 18.68
C GLN A 498 -53.17 -10.78 19.43
N LYS A 499 -52.93 -11.01 20.73
CA LYS A 499 -54.02 -11.10 21.71
C LYS A 499 -53.83 -10.03 22.76
N VAL A 500 -54.74 -9.07 22.71
CA VAL A 500 -54.98 -8.01 23.68
C VAL A 500 -55.21 -8.62 25.05
N ASN A 501 -54.51 -8.13 26.07
CA ASN A 501 -55.06 -8.09 27.42
C ASN A 501 -54.55 -6.87 28.18
N SER A 502 -55.48 -6.23 28.88
CA SER A 502 -55.40 -4.93 29.54
C SER A 502 -54.68 -4.96 30.89
N ASP A 503 -54.35 -3.76 31.36
CA ASP A 503 -53.87 -3.34 32.69
C ASP A 503 -52.38 -3.48 33.04
N SER A 504 -51.67 -2.36 33.05
CA SER A 504 -51.33 -1.64 34.30
C SER A 504 -50.44 -0.42 34.03
N LYS A 505 -50.69 0.64 34.81
CA LYS A 505 -49.98 1.93 34.85
C LYS A 505 -48.52 1.79 35.26
N LEU A 506 -47.64 2.68 34.76
CA LEU A 506 -46.59 3.37 35.54
C LEU A 506 -46.02 4.56 34.72
N ASP A 507 -45.69 5.61 35.46
CA ASP A 507 -45.41 7.01 35.09
C ASP A 507 -44.03 7.27 34.41
N PRO A 508 -43.78 8.47 33.83
CA PRO A 508 -42.71 8.73 32.88
C PRO A 508 -41.39 9.14 33.56
N ILE A 509 -40.26 8.70 33.01
CA ILE A 509 -38.92 9.23 33.35
C ILE A 509 -38.45 10.13 32.21
N GLU A 510 -38.10 11.36 32.59
CA GLU A 510 -37.65 12.47 31.76
C GLU A 510 -36.47 12.11 30.85
N ALA A 511 -36.60 12.46 29.57
CA ALA A 511 -35.50 12.47 28.62
C ALA A 511 -34.58 13.67 28.92
N SER A 512 -33.35 13.39 29.34
CA SER A 512 -32.27 14.38 29.33
C SER A 512 -31.80 14.62 27.90
N THR A 513 -31.66 15.90 27.59
CA THR A 513 -31.35 16.51 26.31
C THR A 513 -29.99 16.03 25.75
N PRO A 514 -29.88 15.66 24.45
CA PRO A 514 -28.58 15.50 23.82
C PRO A 514 -27.97 16.88 23.59
N CYS A 515 -26.78 17.09 24.15
CA CYS A 515 -25.94 18.25 23.91
C CYS A 515 -25.58 18.30 22.42
N THR A 516 -26.08 19.32 21.72
CA THR A 516 -25.80 19.61 20.31
C THR A 516 -24.39 20.17 20.16
N ALA A 517 -23.42 19.31 19.90
CA ALA A 517 -22.15 19.72 19.31
C ALA A 517 -22.37 20.02 17.80
N PRO A 518 -21.78 21.09 17.24
CA PRO A 518 -21.95 21.44 15.83
C PRO A 518 -21.31 20.39 14.93
N PRO A 519 -21.80 20.20 13.69
CA PRO A 519 -21.26 19.22 12.75
C PRO A 519 -19.83 19.62 12.36
N ASP A 520 -18.86 18.86 12.85
CA ASP A 520 -17.45 19.08 12.58
C ASP A 520 -17.13 18.68 11.14
N ARG A 521 -16.54 19.60 10.38
CA ARG A 521 -16.22 19.50 8.94
C ARG A 521 -15.05 18.55 8.64
N LEU A 522 -14.61 17.75 9.61
CA LEU A 522 -13.33 17.03 9.57
C LEU A 522 -13.41 15.55 9.19
N VAL A 523 -14.58 15.06 8.76
CA VAL A 523 -14.72 13.67 8.27
C VAL A 523 -15.61 13.64 7.04
N SER A 524 -15.09 14.09 5.91
CA SER A 524 -15.64 13.77 4.59
C SER A 524 -14.66 12.83 3.88
N GLY A 525 -15.08 11.58 3.70
CA GLY A 525 -14.35 10.53 3.01
C GLY A 525 -14.46 9.21 3.72
#